data_AF-A0A958EUI2-F1
#
_entry.id   AF-A0A958EUI2-F1
#
_cell.length_a   1.000
_cell.length_b   1.000
_cell.length_c   1.000
_cell.angle_alpha   90.00
_cell.angle_beta   90.00
_cell.angle_gamma   90.00
#
_symmetry.space_group_name_H-M   'P 1'
#
loop_
_entity.id
_entity.type
_entity.pdbx_description
1 polymer ?
#
loop_
_entity_poly.entity_id
_entity_poly.type
_entity_poly.pdbx_seq_one_letter_code
_entity_poly.pdbx_strand_id
1 'polypeptide(L)'
;RIHKSIKPIWEETFSKWPATTFLLVHARSAFRDEGIEIENNMPFSDNRYVFIFNGELQGVRIKEDGRIGAEKIFNYIKRFDKGDVLQALQKGTDIIQKKTRYIRAMNIILTDFERTFLCTHYNEDPAYFAMHQTRKNGTYMLSSQPYPGETDWQQIENNTTKEIIE
;
A
#
# COMPACT_ATOMS: atom_id res chain seq x y z
N ARG A 1 -4.52 3.40 15.83
CA ARG A 1 -5.90 2.83 15.82
C ARG A 1 -6.16 2.31 14.40
N ILE A 2 -6.81 1.16 14.23
CA ILE A 2 -7.19 0.62 12.91
C ILE A 2 -8.70 0.55 12.82
N HIS A 3 -9.24 0.91 11.65
CA HIS A 3 -10.65 0.80 11.33
C HIS A 3 -10.78 0.30 9.90
N LYS A 4 -11.75 -0.58 9.70
CA LYS A 4 -12.12 -1.14 8.41
C LYS A 4 -13.63 -1.03 8.28
N SER A 5 -14.09 -0.77 7.07
CA SER A 5 -15.50 -0.71 6.74
C SER A 5 -15.69 -1.30 5.35
N ILE A 6 -16.81 -1.98 5.15
CA ILE A 6 -17.28 -2.41 3.83
C ILE A 6 -18.14 -1.34 3.15
N LYS A 7 -18.49 -0.27 3.89
CA LYS A 7 -19.24 0.84 3.33
C LYS A 7 -18.36 1.65 2.38
N PRO A 8 -18.94 2.24 1.33
CA PRO A 8 -18.25 3.27 0.56
C PRO A 8 -17.80 4.42 1.46
N ILE A 9 -16.67 5.04 1.12
CA ILE A 9 -16.05 6.06 1.98
C ILE A 9 -16.93 7.30 2.20
N TRP A 10 -17.82 7.62 1.25
CA TRP A 10 -18.77 8.73 1.35
C TRP A 10 -19.97 8.44 2.25
N GLU A 11 -20.20 7.19 2.66
CA GLU A 11 -21.24 6.80 3.63
C GLU A 11 -20.68 6.61 5.04
N GLU A 12 -19.36 6.75 5.20
CA GLU A 12 -18.67 6.53 6.47
C GLU A 12 -18.61 7.81 7.31
N THR A 13 -18.69 7.66 8.64
CA THR A 13 -18.66 8.80 9.57
C THR A 13 -17.36 8.81 10.38
N PHE A 14 -16.54 9.83 10.17
CA PHE A 14 -15.23 9.98 10.82
C PHE A 14 -15.22 10.86 12.08
N SER A 15 -16.39 11.23 12.63
CA SER A 15 -16.53 12.18 13.74
C SER A 15 -15.88 11.73 15.07
N LYS A 16 -15.42 10.48 15.18
CA LYS A 16 -14.85 9.89 16.40
C LYS A 16 -13.33 9.74 16.37
N TRP A 17 -12.65 10.22 15.31
CA TRP A 17 -11.22 10.08 15.17
C TRP A 17 -10.45 11.21 15.86
N PRO A 18 -9.47 10.89 16.73
CA PRO A 18 -8.62 11.90 17.32
C PRO A 18 -7.67 12.47 16.27
N ALA A 19 -7.11 13.65 16.55
CA ALA A 19 -5.97 14.16 15.82
C ALA A 19 -4.82 13.14 15.84
N THR A 20 -4.09 13.04 14.73
CA THR A 20 -2.96 12.11 14.57
C THR A 20 -1.85 12.77 13.78
N THR A 21 -0.62 12.39 14.05
CA THR A 21 0.57 12.76 13.27
C THR A 21 0.85 11.77 12.14
N PHE A 22 0.21 10.60 12.15
CA PHE A 22 0.37 9.55 11.15
C PHE A 22 -0.99 9.01 10.70
N LEU A 23 -1.21 8.97 9.40
CA LEU A 23 -2.45 8.48 8.79
C LEU A 23 -2.13 7.64 7.55
N LEU A 24 -2.64 6.41 7.53
CA LEU A 24 -2.58 5.52 6.37
C LEU A 24 -4.00 5.05 6.04
N VAL A 25 -4.45 5.32 4.82
CA VAL A 25 -5.83 5.05 4.38
C VAL A 25 -5.79 4.32 3.04
N HIS A 26 -6.72 3.38 2.86
CA HIS A 26 -6.91 2.66 1.61
C HIS A 26 -8.41 2.50 1.33
N ALA A 27 -8.85 3.03 0.19
CA ALA A 27 -10.19 2.76 -0.34
C ALA A 27 -10.12 1.58 -1.31
N ARG A 28 -10.78 0.47 -0.99
CA ARG A 28 -10.75 -0.75 -1.82
C ARG A 28 -11.83 -0.68 -2.89
N SER A 29 -11.44 -0.91 -4.14
CA SER A 29 -12.37 -1.31 -5.21
C SER A 29 -12.53 -2.83 -5.17
N ALA A 30 -13.75 -3.33 -4.88
CA ALA A 30 -14.03 -4.76 -4.94
C ALA A 30 -14.26 -5.15 -6.40
N PHE A 31 -13.27 -5.76 -7.03
CA PHE A 31 -13.41 -6.29 -8.39
C PHE A 31 -14.44 -7.43 -8.38
N ARG A 32 -15.54 -7.28 -9.13
CA ARG A 32 -16.63 -8.27 -9.31
C ARG A 32 -17.48 -8.61 -8.08
N ASP A 33 -17.49 -7.77 -7.05
CA ASP A 33 -18.25 -7.99 -5.79
C ASP A 33 -17.91 -9.29 -5.05
N GLU A 34 -16.81 -9.96 -5.41
CA GLU A 34 -16.34 -11.17 -4.74
C GLU A 34 -15.49 -10.81 -3.52
N GLY A 35 -15.72 -11.49 -2.38
CA GLY A 35 -14.90 -11.33 -1.17
C GLY A 35 -15.10 -10.00 -0.44
N ILE A 36 -16.34 -9.48 -0.42
CA ILE A 36 -16.78 -8.37 0.45
C ILE A 36 -16.84 -8.88 1.90
N GLU A 37 -15.66 -9.08 2.47
CA GLU A 37 -15.47 -9.33 3.88
C GLU A 37 -14.60 -8.22 4.43
N ILE A 38 -14.96 -7.69 5.61
CA ILE A 38 -14.21 -6.61 6.28
C ILE A 38 -12.72 -6.97 6.44
N GLU A 39 -12.43 -8.25 6.63
CA GLU A 39 -11.10 -8.79 6.79
C GLU A 39 -10.22 -8.66 5.56
N ASN A 40 -10.84 -8.61 4.38
CA ASN A 40 -10.15 -8.43 3.11
C ASN A 40 -9.86 -6.95 2.80
N ASN A 41 -10.39 -6.02 3.62
CA ASN A 41 -10.08 -4.59 3.48
C ASN A 41 -8.76 -4.26 4.16
N MET A 42 -8.00 -3.41 3.47
CA MET A 42 -6.73 -2.91 3.95
C MET A 42 -6.93 -1.68 4.85
N PRO A 43 -6.00 -1.41 5.78
CA PRO A 43 -4.67 -2.02 5.89
C PRO A 43 -4.65 -3.45 6.45
N PHE A 44 -3.67 -4.24 6.01
CA PHE A 44 -3.23 -5.43 6.74
C PHE A 44 -2.21 -5.01 7.79
N SER A 45 -2.24 -5.64 8.95
CA SER A 45 -1.34 -5.27 10.04
C SER A 45 -1.03 -6.44 10.96
N ASP A 46 0.10 -6.33 11.65
CA ASP A 46 0.44 -7.12 12.83
C ASP A 46 1.01 -6.20 13.93
N ASN A 47 1.72 -6.75 14.90
CA ASN A 47 2.29 -5.99 16.02
C ASN A 47 3.39 -5.00 15.59
N ARG A 48 3.95 -5.17 14.39
CA ARG A 48 5.09 -4.38 13.92
C ARG A 48 4.77 -3.59 12.65
N TYR A 49 3.96 -4.14 11.76
CA TYR A 49 3.76 -3.56 10.44
C TYR A 49 2.33 -3.17 10.15
N VAL A 50 2.18 -2.13 9.32
CA VAL A 50 0.94 -1.80 8.62
C VAL A 50 1.23 -1.74 7.12
N PHE A 51 0.39 -2.38 6.33
CA PHE A 51 0.58 -2.60 4.90
C PHE A 51 -0.69 -2.27 4.12
N ILE A 52 -0.52 -1.52 3.03
CA ILE A 52 -1.54 -1.35 1.99
C ILE A 52 -0.95 -1.69 0.62
N PHE A 53 -1.80 -2.20 -0.26
CA PHE A 53 -1.46 -2.62 -1.61
C PHE A 53 -2.52 -2.12 -2.58
N ASN A 54 -2.09 -1.42 -3.62
CA ASN A 54 -2.91 -1.07 -4.76
C ASN A 54 -2.29 -1.66 -6.02
N GLY A 55 -3.00 -2.56 -6.69
CA GLY A 55 -2.49 -3.24 -7.86
C GLY A 55 -3.28 -4.48 -8.25
N GLU A 56 -2.81 -5.13 -9.30
CA GLU A 56 -3.38 -6.36 -9.83
C GLU A 56 -2.26 -7.24 -10.38
N LEU A 57 -2.11 -8.42 -9.77
CA LEU A 57 -1.15 -9.43 -10.16
C LEU A 57 -1.88 -10.70 -10.59
N GLN A 58 -1.46 -11.29 -11.72
CA GLN A 58 -2.05 -12.53 -12.23
C GLN A 58 -1.01 -13.63 -12.38
N GLY A 59 -1.38 -14.84 -11.98
CA GLY A 59 -0.49 -16.01 -12.08
C GLY A 59 0.74 -15.90 -11.18
N VAL A 60 0.59 -15.35 -9.97
CA VAL A 60 1.64 -15.25 -8.95
C VAL A 60 2.01 -16.65 -8.45
N ARG A 61 3.29 -17.01 -8.52
CA ARG A 61 3.84 -18.32 -8.14
C ARG A 61 4.73 -18.22 -6.89
N ILE A 62 4.17 -17.64 -5.83
CA ILE A 62 4.76 -17.63 -4.49
C ILE A 62 3.96 -18.56 -3.58
N LYS A 63 4.64 -19.24 -2.65
CA LYS A 63 3.98 -20.03 -1.60
C LYS A 63 4.01 -19.22 -0.32
N GLU A 64 2.85 -18.73 0.09
CA GLU A 64 2.64 -17.99 1.32
C GLU A 64 1.18 -18.09 1.77
N ASP A 65 0.97 -18.06 3.08
CA ASP A 65 -0.36 -18.11 3.68
C ASP A 65 -1.02 -16.72 3.69
N GLY A 66 -2.35 -16.70 3.55
CA GLY A 66 -3.15 -15.48 3.54
C GLY A 66 -4.52 -15.69 2.91
N ARG A 67 -5.51 -14.91 3.35
CA ARG A 67 -6.91 -14.97 2.90
C ARG A 67 -7.05 -14.54 1.44
N ILE A 68 -6.33 -13.48 1.06
CA ILE A 68 -6.33 -12.92 -0.29
C ILE A 68 -4.90 -12.66 -0.80
N GLY A 69 -4.77 -12.37 -2.10
CA GLY A 69 -3.47 -12.13 -2.75
C GLY A 69 -2.64 -11.04 -2.09
N ALA A 70 -3.25 -9.90 -1.73
CA ALA A 70 -2.55 -8.80 -1.07
C ALA A 70 -2.01 -9.18 0.32
N GLU A 71 -2.74 -9.99 1.09
CA GLU A 71 -2.25 -10.49 2.39
C GLU A 71 -1.10 -11.50 2.21
N LYS A 72 -1.16 -12.35 1.18
CA LYS A 72 -0.05 -13.24 0.84
C LYS A 72 1.21 -12.45 0.48
N ILE A 73 1.08 -11.36 -0.28
CA ILE A 73 2.19 -10.44 -0.58
C ILE A 73 2.78 -9.86 0.71
N PHE A 74 1.93 -9.37 1.62
CA PHE A 74 2.36 -8.83 2.90
C PHE A 74 3.15 -9.84 3.73
N ASN A 75 2.62 -11.06 3.92
CA ASN A 75 3.30 -12.12 4.65
C ASN A 75 4.61 -12.54 3.97
N TYR A 76 4.62 -12.55 2.64
CA TYR A 76 5.79 -12.96 1.86
C TYR A 76 6.94 -11.97 1.98
N ILE A 77 6.65 -10.66 2.04
CA ILE A 77 7.67 -9.62 2.23
C ILE A 77 8.24 -9.71 3.65
N LYS A 78 7.39 -9.80 4.68
CA LYS A 78 7.81 -9.80 6.08
C LYS A 78 8.81 -10.90 6.44
N ARG A 79 8.71 -12.08 5.83
CA ARG A 79 9.64 -13.19 6.11
C ARG A 79 11.10 -12.89 5.76
N PHE A 80 11.35 -11.87 4.95
CA PHE A 80 12.69 -11.43 4.57
C PHE A 80 13.26 -10.38 5.54
N ASP A 81 12.44 -9.82 6.43
CA ASP A 81 12.95 -8.86 7.41
C ASP A 81 13.82 -9.55 8.45
N LYS A 82 15.06 -9.08 8.53
CA LYS A 82 16.06 -9.48 9.52
C LYS A 82 16.64 -8.25 10.24
N GLY A 83 15.82 -7.20 10.39
CA GLY A 83 16.22 -5.90 10.92
C GLY A 83 16.43 -4.81 9.85
N ASP A 84 16.14 -5.13 8.58
CA ASP A 84 16.25 -4.20 7.44
C ASP A 84 14.98 -4.33 6.59
N VAL A 85 14.01 -3.45 6.89
CA VAL A 85 12.68 -3.47 6.27
C VAL A 85 12.74 -3.06 4.80
N LEU A 86 13.62 -2.12 4.43
CA LEU A 86 13.78 -1.69 3.06
C LEU A 86 14.33 -2.83 2.20
N GLN A 87 15.37 -3.52 2.68
CA GLN A 87 15.92 -4.69 1.98
C GLN A 87 14.88 -5.82 1.90
N ALA A 88 14.09 -6.04 2.95
CA ALA A 88 13.02 -7.03 2.94
C ALA A 88 11.94 -6.72 1.88
N LEU A 89 11.53 -5.45 1.80
CA LEU A 89 10.59 -4.97 0.80
C LEU A 89 11.14 -5.19 -0.61
N GLN A 90 12.35 -4.69 -0.89
CA GLN A 90 13.03 -4.84 -2.19
C GLN A 90 13.13 -6.31 -2.59
N LYS A 91 13.65 -7.17 -1.71
CA LYS A 91 13.81 -8.60 -1.98
C LYS A 91 12.48 -9.31 -2.21
N GLY A 92 11.48 -9.00 -1.39
CA GLY A 92 10.14 -9.56 -1.51
C GLY A 92 9.51 -9.20 -2.84
N THR A 93 9.52 -7.91 -3.19
CA THR A 93 8.92 -7.40 -4.44
C THR A 93 9.67 -7.87 -5.68
N ASP A 94 11.00 -7.97 -5.64
CA ASP A 94 11.79 -8.50 -6.75
C ASP A 94 11.45 -9.95 -7.08
N ILE A 95 11.28 -10.78 -6.04
CA ILE A 95 10.91 -12.18 -6.24
C ILE A 95 9.47 -12.28 -6.73
N ILE A 96 8.56 -11.50 -6.17
CA ILE A 96 7.16 -11.44 -6.62
C ILE A 96 7.10 -11.08 -8.10
N GLN A 97 7.83 -10.04 -8.54
CA GLN A 97 7.89 -9.64 -9.94
C GLN A 97 8.38 -10.79 -10.83
N LYS A 98 9.50 -11.43 -10.47
CA LYS A 98 10.07 -12.56 -11.23
C LYS A 98 9.18 -13.81 -11.23
N LYS A 99 8.29 -13.96 -10.24
CA LYS A 99 7.40 -15.12 -10.07
C LYS A 99 5.96 -14.82 -10.46
N THR A 100 5.69 -13.68 -11.09
CA THR A 100 4.35 -13.30 -11.54
C THR A 100 4.29 -13.31 -13.06
N ARG A 101 3.24 -13.92 -13.62
CA ARG A 101 3.07 -14.02 -15.08
C ARG A 101 2.73 -12.66 -15.69
N TYR A 102 1.86 -11.91 -15.04
CA TYR A 102 1.39 -10.62 -15.51
C TYR A 102 1.17 -9.67 -14.33
N ILE A 103 1.69 -8.45 -14.48
CA ILE A 103 1.64 -7.40 -13.47
C ILE A 103 1.04 -6.17 -14.14
N ARG A 104 -0.18 -5.82 -13.75
CA ARG A 104 -0.76 -4.52 -14.16
C ARG A 104 -0.13 -3.41 -13.33
N ALA A 105 -0.16 -3.60 -12.00
CA ALA A 105 0.49 -2.73 -11.02
C ALA A 105 0.74 -3.44 -9.68
N MET A 106 1.67 -2.89 -8.91
CA MET A 106 2.10 -3.30 -7.58
C MET A 106 2.62 -2.07 -6.83
N ASN A 107 1.69 -1.32 -6.23
CA ASN A 107 2.02 -0.24 -5.32
C ASN A 107 1.83 -0.72 -3.90
N ILE A 108 2.85 -0.55 -3.07
CA ILE A 108 2.88 -0.99 -1.67
C ILE A 108 3.32 0.20 -0.83
N ILE A 109 2.57 0.47 0.23
CA ILE A 109 3.06 1.27 1.35
C ILE A 109 3.10 0.36 2.57
N LEU A 110 4.29 0.27 3.17
CA LEU A 110 4.58 -0.51 4.36
C LEU A 110 5.17 0.43 5.41
N THR A 111 4.68 0.39 6.64
CA THR A 111 5.26 1.17 7.74
C THR A 111 5.49 0.28 8.94
N ASP A 112 6.54 0.57 9.71
CA ASP A 112 6.78 0.02 11.05
C ASP A 112 6.45 1.03 12.16
N PHE A 113 5.64 2.05 11.86
CA PHE A 113 5.26 3.21 12.67
C PHE A 113 6.38 4.23 12.95
N GLU A 114 7.64 3.84 12.77
CA GLU A 114 8.79 4.76 12.85
C GLU A 114 9.22 5.22 11.46
N ARG A 115 9.12 4.34 10.48
CA ARG A 115 9.52 4.56 9.09
C ARG A 115 8.41 4.15 8.15
N THR A 116 8.37 4.82 7.01
CA THR A 116 7.44 4.53 5.92
C THR A 116 8.23 4.10 4.70
N PHE A 117 7.84 2.99 4.08
CA PHE A 117 8.49 2.42 2.91
C PHE A 117 7.49 2.34 1.76
N LEU A 118 7.97 2.67 0.56
CA LEU A 118 7.20 2.65 -0.67
C LEU A 118 7.86 1.68 -1.66
N CYS A 119 7.04 0.86 -2.32
CA CYS A 119 7.38 0.23 -3.60
C CYS A 119 6.31 0.63 -4.61
N THR A 120 6.70 1.11 -5.79
CA THR A 120 5.79 1.44 -6.89
C THR A 120 6.29 0.78 -8.17
N HIS A 121 5.42 -0.01 -8.79
CA HIS A 121 5.69 -0.66 -10.07
C HIS A 121 4.38 -0.81 -10.83
N TYR A 122 4.29 -0.27 -12.03
CA TYR A 122 3.12 -0.41 -12.90
C TYR A 122 3.52 -0.52 -14.37
N ASN A 123 2.75 -1.31 -15.13
CA ASN A 123 2.95 -1.47 -16.57
C ASN A 123 1.80 -0.85 -17.38
N GLU A 124 0.68 -0.54 -16.73
CA GLU A 124 -0.55 -0.01 -17.34
C GLU A 124 -1.15 1.10 -16.48
N ASP A 125 -2.08 1.87 -17.06
CA ASP A 125 -2.83 2.96 -16.42
C ASP A 125 -2.01 3.88 -15.50
N PRO A 126 -0.97 4.58 -16.01
CA PRO A 126 -0.16 5.48 -15.19
C PRO A 126 -0.98 6.55 -14.47
N ALA A 127 -2.09 7.02 -15.06
CA ALA A 127 -2.99 7.99 -14.44
C ALA A 127 -3.68 7.47 -13.16
N TYR A 128 -3.77 6.16 -12.99
CA TYR A 128 -4.37 5.52 -11.82
C TYR A 128 -3.32 5.00 -10.83
N PHE A 129 -2.20 4.47 -11.33
CA PHE A 129 -1.17 3.83 -10.51
C PHE A 129 0.06 4.68 -10.23
N ALA A 130 0.22 5.87 -10.82
CA ALA A 130 1.31 6.75 -10.42
C ALA A 130 1.15 7.18 -8.96
N MET A 131 2.24 7.08 -8.20
CA MET A 131 2.30 7.59 -6.82
C MET A 131 2.82 9.03 -6.84
N HIS A 132 2.27 9.87 -5.98
CA HIS A 132 2.62 11.28 -5.88
C HIS A 132 3.02 11.60 -4.44
N GLN A 133 3.97 12.51 -4.28
CA GLN A 133 4.43 13.01 -2.99
C GLN A 133 4.40 14.54 -2.94
N THR A 134 4.17 15.10 -1.77
CA THR A 134 4.42 16.51 -1.47
C THR A 134 4.83 16.67 -0.01
N ARG A 135 5.52 17.77 0.31
CA ARG A 135 5.87 18.13 1.68
C ARG A 135 5.55 19.59 1.92
N LYS A 136 4.69 19.86 2.89
CA LYS A 136 4.22 21.21 3.18
C LYS A 136 3.91 21.38 4.67
N ASN A 137 4.35 22.49 5.25
CA ASN A 137 4.08 22.84 6.66
C ASN A 137 4.44 21.73 7.67
N GLY A 138 5.50 20.97 7.42
CA GLY A 138 5.91 19.85 8.28
C GLY A 138 5.10 18.56 8.09
N THR A 139 4.13 18.54 7.16
CA THR A 139 3.39 17.34 6.78
C THR A 139 3.96 16.76 5.50
N TYR A 140 4.27 15.47 5.52
CA TYR A 140 4.57 14.69 4.33
C TYR A 140 3.31 13.97 3.85
N MET A 141 3.01 14.04 2.55
CA MET A 141 1.85 13.36 1.96
C MET A 141 2.30 12.46 0.82
N LEU A 142 1.74 11.24 0.80
CA LEU A 142 1.94 10.23 -0.23
C LEU A 142 0.57 9.72 -0.67
N SER A 143 0.27 9.79 -1.97
CA SER A 143 -1.05 9.45 -2.47
C SER A 143 -1.01 8.92 -3.90
N SER A 144 -1.97 8.07 -4.27
CA SER A 144 -2.17 7.62 -5.65
C SER A 144 -2.66 8.74 -6.57
N GLN A 145 -3.24 9.82 -6.02
CA GLN A 145 -3.57 11.03 -6.76
C GLN A 145 -3.31 12.28 -5.91
N PRO A 146 -2.93 13.41 -6.52
CA PRO A 146 -2.82 14.68 -5.82
C PRO A 146 -4.08 15.00 -5.01
N TYR A 147 -3.92 15.30 -3.73
CA TYR A 147 -5.05 15.61 -2.86
C TYR A 147 -5.63 16.99 -3.23
N PRO A 148 -6.96 17.12 -3.38
CA PRO A 148 -7.58 18.40 -3.72
C PRO A 148 -7.22 19.51 -2.73
N GLY A 149 -6.85 20.69 -3.24
CA GLY A 149 -6.47 21.85 -2.44
C GLY A 149 -4.99 21.87 -2.01
N GLU A 150 -4.25 20.78 -2.21
CA GLU A 150 -2.80 20.75 -1.99
C GLU A 150 -2.01 20.99 -3.28
N THR A 151 -0.83 21.58 -3.13
CA THR A 151 0.04 22.01 -4.22
C THR A 151 1.38 21.28 -4.21
N ASP A 152 2.21 21.54 -5.22
CA ASP A 152 3.62 21.12 -5.25
C ASP A 152 3.81 19.58 -5.24
N TRP A 153 2.81 18.87 -5.76
CA TRP A 153 2.88 17.44 -5.95
C TRP A 153 3.92 17.06 -7.00
N GLN A 154 4.78 16.12 -6.62
CA GLN A 154 5.75 15.50 -7.50
C GLN A 154 5.34 14.05 -7.73
N GLN A 155 5.31 13.64 -8.99
CA GLN A 155 5.16 12.23 -9.31
C GLN A 155 6.43 11.48 -8.89
N ILE A 156 6.25 10.31 -8.27
CA ILE A 156 7.33 9.39 -7.93
C ILE A 156 7.60 8.52 -9.16
N GLU A 157 8.88 8.35 -9.50
CA GLU A 157 9.28 7.53 -10.62
C GLU A 157 8.77 6.09 -10.47
N ASN A 158 8.29 5.52 -11.57
CA ASN A 158 7.93 4.12 -11.63
C ASN A 158 9.15 3.23 -11.36
N ASN A 159 8.93 2.01 -10.87
CA ASN A 159 9.98 1.06 -10.46
C ASN A 159 10.83 1.53 -9.27
N THR A 160 10.30 2.44 -8.44
CA THR A 160 10.98 2.91 -7.24
C THR A 160 10.66 2.01 -6.06
N THR A 161 11.68 1.63 -5.29
CA THR A 161 11.52 1.11 -3.93
C THR A 161 12.42 1.90 -2.98
N LYS A 162 11.83 2.62 -2.02
CA LYS A 162 12.55 3.54 -1.14
C LYS A 162 11.92 3.65 0.24
N GLU A 163 12.73 4.06 1.21
CA GLU A 163 12.24 4.66 2.45
C GLU A 163 11.80 6.10 2.18
N ILE A 164 10.69 6.49 2.79
CA ILE A 164 10.18 7.85 2.81
C ILE A 164 10.81 8.55 4.01
N ILE A 165 11.56 9.61 3.73
CA ILE A 165 12.17 10.45 4.76
C ILE A 165 11.21 11.61 5.04
N GLU A 166 10.54 11.55 6.19
CA GLU A 166 9.50 12.49 6.64
C GLU A 166 10.03 13.86 7.09
#